data_AF-A0A376H5Z6-F1
#
_entry.id   AF-A0A376H5Z6-F1
#
_cell.length_a   1.000
_cell.length_b   1.000
_cell.length_c   1.000
_cell.angle_alpha   90.00
_cell.angle_beta   90.00
_cell.angle_gamma   90.00
#
_symmetry.space_group_name_H-M   'P 1'
#
loop_
_entity.id
_entity.type
_entity.pdbx_description
1 polymer ?
#
loop_
_entity_poly.entity_id
_entity_poly.type
_entity_poly.pdbx_seq_one_letter_code
_entity_poly.pdbx_strand_id
1 'polypeptide(L)'
;MFGLLQPDKVKVGQRIKEIKENMNLSFTELGNRLGIKKPTISSYVQGYALAPESVINQLSSIGGKPVGWFYFGDVEEYIADYLRLKGQNRIVQEHPEVVKAIKEEFYTGEFKNPAWENEVGYPCEEFMDDYFYELQQEVIKEEIQKMVRDQIKNLPIADELSKQKKDEAVTIITSGIIEYMDVAGEFNYEKKDDMIKMVKREIDKYDFFADSNFEDRYLVGKLINILGDQQKTSELINHLSEELTDRPFTGLFGGEELVETIQTLRPALINLSNKISADQLEDWFEK
;
A
#
# COMPACT_ATOMS: atom_id res chain seq x y z
N MET A 1 3.06 -16.82 -24.63
CA MET A 1 1.58 -16.71 -24.58
C MET A 1 1.23 -15.58 -23.63
N PHE A 2 0.32 -14.68 -24.00
CA PHE A 2 -0.12 -13.59 -23.09
C PHE A 2 -0.82 -14.17 -21.86
N GLY A 3 -0.68 -13.51 -20.71
CA GLY A 3 -1.34 -13.88 -19.45
C GLY A 3 -2.85 -13.59 -19.44
N LEU A 4 -3.41 -13.32 -18.26
CA LEU A 4 -4.79 -12.89 -18.05
C LEU A 4 -5.16 -11.67 -18.92
N LEU A 5 -4.30 -10.65 -18.96
CA LEU A 5 -4.54 -9.47 -19.79
C LEU A 5 -4.20 -9.75 -21.26
N GLN A 6 -5.22 -9.71 -22.11
CA GLN A 6 -5.08 -9.93 -23.55
C GLN A 6 -4.95 -8.60 -24.31
N PRO A 7 -4.16 -8.53 -25.40
CA PRO A 7 -4.04 -7.30 -26.18
C PRO A 7 -5.36 -6.88 -26.82
N ASP A 8 -5.71 -5.60 -26.68
CA ASP A 8 -6.85 -5.01 -27.36
C ASP A 8 -6.47 -4.63 -28.80
N LYS A 9 -7.09 -5.30 -29.78
CA LYS A 9 -6.83 -5.08 -31.22
C LYS A 9 -7.03 -3.63 -31.67
N VAL A 10 -7.96 -2.88 -31.07
CA VAL A 10 -8.22 -1.48 -31.40
C VAL A 10 -7.09 -0.61 -30.82
N LYS A 11 -6.70 -0.81 -29.56
CA LYS A 11 -5.56 -0.11 -28.95
C LYS A 11 -4.26 -0.40 -29.69
N VAL A 12 -3.99 -1.66 -30.03
CA VAL A 12 -2.82 -2.05 -30.84
C VAL A 12 -2.85 -1.34 -32.20
N GLY A 13 -4.00 -1.32 -32.88
CA GLY A 13 -4.16 -0.62 -34.15
C GLY A 13 -3.88 0.87 -34.07
N GLN A 14 -4.32 1.54 -33.00
CA GLN A 14 -4.03 2.95 -32.74
C GLN A 14 -2.53 3.20 -32.54
N ARG A 15 -1.83 2.33 -31.80
CA ARG A 15 -0.38 2.46 -31.59
C ARG A 15 0.44 2.22 -32.87
N ILE A 16 -0.01 1.32 -33.75
CA ILE A 16 0.57 1.17 -35.09
C ILE A 16 0.38 2.45 -35.91
N LYS A 17 -0.80 3.07 -35.84
CA LYS A 17 -1.10 4.33 -36.50
C LYS A 17 -0.19 5.45 -35.99
N GLU A 18 0.04 5.51 -34.68
CA GLU A 18 0.93 6.48 -34.04
C GLU A 18 2.36 6.36 -34.57
N ILE A 19 2.93 5.16 -34.65
CA ILE A 19 4.27 4.93 -35.24
C ILE A 19 4.33 5.41 -36.68
N LYS A 20 3.32 5.06 -37.49
CA LYS A 20 3.23 5.50 -38.89
C LYS A 20 3.25 7.03 -38.99
N GLU A 21 2.49 7.70 -38.13
CA GLU A 21 2.37 9.17 -38.11
C GLU A 21 3.66 9.83 -37.63
N ASN A 22 4.28 9.32 -36.56
CA ASN A 22 5.56 9.81 -36.04
C ASN A 22 6.70 9.68 -37.06
N MET A 23 6.65 8.66 -37.90
CA MET A 23 7.61 8.45 -38.99
C MET A 23 7.26 9.21 -40.29
N ASN A 24 6.15 9.95 -40.32
CA ASN A 24 5.61 10.63 -41.50
C ASN A 24 5.41 9.70 -42.72
N LEU A 25 4.96 8.46 -42.48
CA LEU A 25 4.75 7.46 -43.53
C LEU A 25 3.27 7.39 -43.96
N SER A 26 3.06 7.06 -45.23
CA SER A 26 1.78 6.54 -45.72
C SER A 26 1.62 5.05 -45.38
N PHE A 27 0.39 4.54 -45.42
CA PHE A 27 0.15 3.09 -45.24
C PHE A 27 0.85 2.23 -46.31
N THR A 28 1.04 2.78 -47.51
CA THR A 28 1.77 2.09 -48.58
C THR A 28 3.26 1.97 -48.24
N GLU A 29 3.88 3.04 -47.78
CA GLU A 29 5.31 3.03 -47.42
C GLU A 29 5.59 2.15 -46.21
N LEU A 30 4.72 2.21 -45.19
CA LEU A 30 4.82 1.30 -44.05
C LEU A 30 4.63 -0.16 -44.50
N GLY A 31 3.70 -0.41 -45.42
CA GLY A 31 3.49 -1.73 -46.05
C GLY A 31 4.73 -2.26 -46.73
N ASN A 32 5.37 -1.43 -47.53
CA ASN A 32 6.59 -1.81 -48.24
C ASN A 32 7.74 -2.13 -47.26
N ARG A 33 7.88 -1.37 -46.17
CA ARG A 33 8.91 -1.62 -45.14
C ARG A 33 8.69 -2.93 -44.38
N LEU A 34 7.44 -3.28 -44.14
CA LEU A 34 7.03 -4.49 -43.42
C LEU A 34 6.81 -5.70 -44.35
N GLY A 35 6.95 -5.52 -45.67
CA GLY A 35 6.68 -6.57 -46.66
C GLY A 35 5.20 -7.00 -46.74
N ILE A 36 4.26 -6.13 -46.35
CA ILE A 36 2.82 -6.43 -46.29
C ILE A 36 1.99 -5.44 -47.13
N LYS A 37 0.86 -5.91 -47.65
CA LYS A 37 0.00 -5.09 -48.51
C LYS A 37 -0.72 -4.01 -47.69
N LYS A 38 -0.93 -2.83 -48.29
CA LYS A 38 -1.68 -1.71 -47.68
C LYS A 38 -3.02 -2.12 -47.03
N PRO A 39 -3.89 -2.96 -47.66
CA PRO A 39 -5.15 -3.37 -47.02
C PRO A 39 -4.95 -4.14 -45.71
N THR A 40 -3.89 -4.94 -45.61
CA THR A 40 -3.53 -5.69 -44.39
C THR A 40 -3.16 -4.74 -43.26
N ILE A 41 -2.35 -3.70 -43.52
CA ILE A 41 -2.05 -2.67 -42.52
C ILE A 41 -3.30 -1.92 -42.12
N SER A 42 -4.14 -1.54 -43.08
CA SER A 42 -5.40 -0.86 -42.81
C SER A 42 -6.28 -1.69 -41.86
N SER A 43 -6.33 -3.00 -42.07
CA SER A 43 -7.07 -3.94 -41.21
C SER A 43 -6.55 -3.93 -39.76
N TYR A 44 -5.23 -3.92 -39.56
CA TYR A 44 -4.63 -3.84 -38.23
C TYR A 44 -4.89 -2.49 -37.56
N VAL A 45 -4.67 -1.39 -38.28
CA VAL A 45 -4.85 -0.02 -37.76
C VAL A 45 -6.31 0.28 -37.39
N GLN A 46 -7.26 -0.31 -38.11
CA GLN A 46 -8.68 -0.20 -37.82
C GLN A 46 -9.14 -1.16 -36.70
N GLY A 47 -8.26 -2.00 -36.17
CA GLY A 47 -8.60 -3.00 -35.15
C GLY A 47 -9.51 -4.12 -35.65
N TYR A 48 -9.55 -4.38 -36.96
CA TYR A 48 -10.29 -5.52 -37.51
C TYR A 48 -9.57 -6.84 -37.23
N ALA A 49 -8.24 -6.83 -37.26
CA ALA A 49 -7.39 -7.97 -36.94
C ALA A 49 -6.23 -7.52 -36.04
N LEU A 50 -5.75 -8.43 -35.17
CA LEU A 50 -4.52 -8.20 -34.41
C LEU A 50 -3.31 -8.46 -35.32
N ALA A 51 -2.31 -7.59 -35.30
CA ALA A 51 -1.09 -7.81 -36.04
C ALA A 51 -0.31 -9.01 -35.46
N PRO A 52 0.23 -9.91 -36.30
CA PRO A 52 1.01 -11.04 -35.83
C PRO A 52 2.31 -10.56 -35.18
N GLU A 53 2.86 -11.36 -34.28
CA GLU A 53 4.09 -11.06 -33.53
C GLU A 53 5.25 -10.64 -34.44
N SER A 54 5.43 -11.33 -35.58
CA SER A 54 6.47 -10.98 -36.56
C SER A 54 6.35 -9.55 -37.09
N VAL A 55 5.13 -9.04 -37.26
CA VAL A 55 4.87 -7.66 -37.70
C VAL A 55 5.13 -6.69 -36.55
N ILE A 56 4.73 -7.03 -35.33
CA ILE A 56 5.00 -6.21 -34.14
C ILE A 56 6.51 -6.11 -33.87
N ASN A 57 7.27 -7.19 -33.99
CA ASN A 57 8.73 -7.20 -33.82
C ASN A 57 9.43 -6.31 -34.85
N GLN A 58 8.96 -6.32 -36.11
CA GLN A 58 9.46 -5.40 -37.13
C GLN A 58 9.08 -3.95 -36.83
N LEU A 59 7.83 -3.69 -36.42
CA LEU A 59 7.37 -2.36 -36.01
C LEU A 59 8.17 -1.81 -34.83
N SER A 60 8.49 -2.67 -33.86
CA SER A 60 9.35 -2.35 -32.73
C SER A 60 10.75 -1.95 -33.20
N SER A 61 11.33 -2.72 -34.12
CA SER A 61 12.66 -2.45 -34.68
C SER A 61 12.73 -1.12 -35.45
N ILE A 62 11.69 -0.76 -36.21
CA ILE A 62 11.68 0.46 -37.02
C ILE A 62 11.19 1.70 -36.27
N GLY A 63 10.30 1.52 -35.29
CA GLY A 63 9.64 2.59 -34.54
C GLY A 63 10.34 2.93 -33.22
N GLY A 64 11.30 2.11 -32.78
CA GLY A 64 12.05 2.33 -31.54
C GLY A 64 11.24 2.14 -30.26
N LYS A 65 10.01 1.63 -30.36
CA LYS A 65 9.15 1.29 -29.22
C LYS A 65 9.30 -0.20 -28.87
N PRO A 66 9.29 -0.60 -27.59
CA PRO A 66 9.36 -2.00 -27.21
C PRO A 66 8.09 -2.76 -27.62
N VAL A 67 8.20 -4.08 -27.78
CA VAL A 67 7.08 -4.96 -28.18
C VAL A 67 5.88 -4.82 -27.23
N GLY A 68 6.13 -4.82 -25.91
CA GLY A 68 5.07 -4.66 -24.90
C GLY A 68 4.27 -3.36 -25.07
N TRP A 69 4.89 -2.28 -25.52
CA TRP A 69 4.21 -1.00 -25.75
C TRP A 69 3.16 -1.10 -26.84
N PHE A 70 3.40 -1.85 -27.92
CA PHE A 70 2.38 -2.03 -28.96
C PHE A 70 1.16 -2.78 -28.44
N TYR A 71 1.38 -3.82 -27.64
CA TYR A 71 0.29 -4.65 -27.12
C TYR A 71 -0.49 -3.94 -26.00
N PHE A 72 0.21 -3.32 -25.06
CA PHE A 72 -0.39 -2.90 -23.80
C PHE A 72 -0.24 -1.41 -23.48
N GLY A 73 0.51 -0.64 -24.29
CA GLY A 73 0.77 0.78 -24.02
C GLY A 73 1.87 0.92 -22.99
N ASP A 74 1.94 2.05 -22.28
CA ASP A 74 2.98 2.23 -21.26
C ASP A 74 2.82 1.22 -20.10
N VAL A 75 3.90 0.92 -19.38
CA VAL A 75 3.86 -0.05 -18.27
C VAL A 75 2.83 0.33 -17.20
N GLU A 76 2.62 1.62 -16.94
CA GLU A 76 1.56 2.08 -16.02
C GLU A 76 0.16 1.75 -16.54
N GLU A 77 -0.10 1.88 -17.85
CA GLU A 77 -1.38 1.50 -18.47
C GLU A 77 -1.60 -0.01 -18.30
N TYR A 78 -0.56 -0.82 -18.55
CA TYR A 78 -0.61 -2.26 -18.39
C TYR A 78 -0.92 -2.69 -16.95
N ILE A 79 -0.20 -2.15 -15.96
CA ILE A 79 -0.42 -2.46 -14.54
C ILE A 79 -1.84 -2.05 -14.13
N ALA A 80 -2.27 -0.84 -14.49
CA ALA A 80 -3.59 -0.33 -14.14
C ALA A 80 -4.72 -1.17 -14.79
N ASP A 81 -4.58 -1.54 -16.06
CA ASP A 81 -5.57 -2.37 -16.76
C ASP A 81 -5.61 -3.80 -16.18
N TYR A 82 -4.46 -4.37 -15.81
CA TYR A 82 -4.38 -5.65 -15.11
C TYR A 82 -5.10 -5.62 -13.76
N LEU A 83 -4.82 -4.62 -12.92
CA LEU A 83 -5.47 -4.47 -11.61
C LEU A 83 -6.99 -4.27 -11.74
N ARG A 84 -7.44 -3.43 -12.68
CA ARG A 84 -8.88 -3.27 -12.96
C ARG A 84 -9.54 -4.57 -13.41
N LEU A 85 -8.86 -5.36 -14.23
CA LEU A 85 -9.33 -6.69 -14.66
C LEU A 85 -9.50 -7.66 -13.48
N LYS A 86 -8.63 -7.54 -12.46
CA LYS A 86 -8.73 -8.28 -11.18
C LYS A 86 -9.79 -7.71 -10.23
N GLY A 87 -10.51 -6.67 -10.64
CA GLY A 87 -11.57 -6.04 -9.86
C GLY A 87 -11.13 -4.85 -9.00
N GLN A 88 -9.84 -4.48 -9.04
CA GLN A 88 -9.23 -3.44 -8.19
C GLN A 88 -9.47 -2.02 -8.74
N ASN A 89 -10.73 -1.69 -9.03
CA ASN A 89 -11.08 -0.46 -9.73
C ASN A 89 -10.96 0.76 -8.81
N ARG A 90 -11.44 0.63 -7.57
CA ARG A 90 -11.49 1.73 -6.60
C ARG A 90 -10.09 2.13 -6.18
N ILE A 91 -9.23 1.18 -5.83
CA ILE A 91 -7.85 1.51 -5.43
C ILE A 91 -7.04 2.11 -6.58
N VAL A 92 -7.17 1.61 -7.80
CA VAL A 92 -6.49 2.19 -8.98
C VAL A 92 -6.96 3.63 -9.25
N GLN A 93 -8.21 3.95 -8.94
CA GLN A 93 -8.78 5.29 -9.13
C GLN A 93 -8.42 6.25 -7.99
N GLU A 94 -8.57 5.82 -6.74
CA GLU A 94 -8.37 6.65 -5.55
C GLU A 94 -6.89 6.77 -5.15
N HIS A 95 -6.07 5.76 -5.50
CA HIS A 95 -4.66 5.62 -5.14
C HIS A 95 -3.76 5.32 -6.36
N PRO A 96 -3.66 6.24 -7.35
CA PRO A 96 -2.84 6.02 -8.55
C PRO A 96 -1.34 5.86 -8.25
N GLU A 97 -0.86 6.28 -7.07
CA GLU A 97 0.48 6.02 -6.56
C GLU A 97 0.81 4.53 -6.46
N VAL A 98 -0.18 3.65 -6.23
CA VAL A 98 0.03 2.19 -6.19
C VAL A 98 0.58 1.69 -7.52
N VAL A 99 -0.01 2.12 -8.64
CA VAL A 99 0.45 1.76 -9.98
C VAL A 99 1.87 2.26 -10.24
N LYS A 100 2.18 3.47 -9.75
CA LYS A 100 3.52 4.06 -9.89
C LYS A 100 4.56 3.29 -9.08
N ALA A 101 4.23 2.94 -7.84
CA ALA A 101 5.09 2.15 -6.97
C ALA A 101 5.42 0.79 -7.59
N ILE A 102 4.42 0.08 -8.15
CA ILE A 102 4.64 -1.20 -8.86
C ILE A 102 5.60 -1.02 -10.04
N LYS A 103 5.42 0.04 -10.83
CA LYS A 103 6.33 0.33 -11.94
C LYS A 103 7.75 0.66 -11.46
N GLU A 104 7.88 1.49 -10.42
CA GLU A 104 9.17 1.88 -9.87
C GLU A 104 9.91 0.64 -9.38
N GLU A 105 9.27 -0.21 -8.57
CA GLU A 105 9.87 -1.45 -8.09
C GLU A 105 10.27 -2.38 -9.23
N PHE A 106 9.43 -2.52 -10.25
CA PHE A 106 9.74 -3.32 -11.44
C PHE A 106 11.02 -2.87 -12.16
N TYR A 107 11.30 -1.56 -12.21
CA TYR A 107 12.46 -1.02 -12.91
C TYR A 107 13.70 -0.83 -12.03
N THR A 108 13.53 -0.45 -10.77
CA THR A 108 14.62 0.02 -9.89
C THR A 108 14.75 -0.78 -8.61
N GLY A 109 13.91 -1.80 -8.38
CA GLY A 109 13.97 -2.64 -7.20
C GLY A 109 15.38 -3.19 -6.95
N GLU A 110 15.83 -3.13 -5.70
CA GLU A 110 17.19 -3.53 -5.30
C GLU A 110 17.50 -5.00 -5.66
N PHE A 111 16.46 -5.81 -5.87
CA PHE A 111 16.53 -7.22 -6.22
C PHE A 111 15.95 -7.56 -7.60
N LYS A 112 16.00 -6.62 -8.57
CA LYS A 112 15.43 -6.83 -9.91
C LYS A 112 15.73 -8.23 -10.45
N ASN A 113 14.69 -9.04 -10.56
CA ASN A 113 14.77 -10.42 -11.00
C ASN A 113 14.31 -10.53 -12.47
N PRO A 114 15.09 -11.14 -13.38
CA PRO A 114 14.64 -11.42 -14.74
C PRO A 114 13.32 -12.20 -14.82
N ALA A 115 12.96 -12.99 -13.80
CA ALA A 115 11.70 -13.71 -13.71
C ALA A 115 10.46 -12.79 -13.55
N TRP A 116 10.66 -11.52 -13.20
CA TRP A 116 9.60 -10.54 -13.10
C TRP A 116 9.16 -10.00 -14.47
N GLU A 117 9.91 -10.28 -15.53
CA GLU A 117 9.57 -9.86 -16.88
C GLU A 117 8.78 -10.97 -17.60
N ASN A 118 7.66 -10.60 -18.20
CA ASN A 118 6.92 -11.44 -19.13
C ASN A 118 7.59 -11.45 -20.52
N GLU A 119 7.04 -12.22 -21.46
CA GLU A 119 7.59 -12.40 -22.81
C GLU A 119 7.73 -11.10 -23.63
N VAL A 120 7.07 -10.02 -23.22
CA VAL A 120 7.11 -8.71 -23.91
C VAL A 120 7.85 -7.63 -23.13
N GLY A 121 8.57 -8.01 -22.06
CA GLY A 121 9.39 -7.13 -21.22
C GLY A 121 8.61 -6.28 -20.22
N TYR A 122 7.39 -6.71 -19.86
CA TYR A 122 6.49 -6.04 -18.92
C TYR A 122 6.38 -6.88 -17.64
N PRO A 123 5.89 -6.34 -16.51
CA PRO A 123 5.81 -7.12 -15.28
C PRO A 123 4.93 -8.37 -15.44
N CYS A 124 5.40 -9.50 -14.92
CA CYS A 124 4.64 -10.75 -14.86
C CYS A 124 3.57 -10.67 -13.76
N GLU A 125 2.56 -11.55 -13.85
CA GLU A 125 1.39 -11.50 -12.97
C GLU A 125 1.72 -11.84 -11.52
N GLU A 126 2.63 -12.79 -11.31
CA GLU A 126 3.12 -13.17 -9.98
C GLU A 126 3.74 -11.96 -9.26
N PHE A 127 4.66 -11.26 -9.92
CA PHE A 127 5.24 -10.03 -9.38
C PHE A 127 4.18 -8.97 -9.07
N MET A 128 3.24 -8.74 -9.99
CA MET A 128 2.19 -7.74 -9.78
C MET A 128 1.27 -8.11 -8.63
N ASP A 129 0.88 -9.38 -8.51
CA ASP A 129 -0.03 -9.86 -7.46
C ASP A 129 0.65 -9.77 -6.07
N ASP A 130 1.90 -10.22 -5.95
CA ASP A 130 2.65 -10.20 -4.68
C ASP A 130 2.90 -8.76 -4.21
N TYR A 131 3.42 -7.91 -5.08
CA TYR A 131 3.76 -6.54 -4.70
C TYR A 131 2.50 -5.67 -4.50
N PHE A 132 1.45 -5.88 -5.29
CA PHE A 132 0.17 -5.22 -5.05
C PHE A 132 -0.45 -5.61 -3.71
N TYR A 133 -0.30 -6.87 -3.28
CA TYR A 133 -0.82 -7.31 -1.98
C TYR A 133 -0.24 -6.46 -0.85
N GLU A 134 1.08 -6.30 -0.80
CA GLU A 134 1.77 -5.48 0.22
C GLU A 134 1.31 -4.01 0.16
N LEU A 135 1.30 -3.40 -1.02
CA LEU A 135 0.88 -2.01 -1.19
C LEU A 135 -0.57 -1.77 -0.77
N GLN A 136 -1.46 -2.71 -1.09
CA GLN A 136 -2.86 -2.61 -0.70
C GLN A 136 -3.03 -2.62 0.83
N GLN A 137 -2.23 -3.40 1.57
CA GLN A 137 -2.30 -3.44 3.03
C GLN A 137 -1.99 -2.07 3.65
N GLU A 138 -0.92 -1.43 3.19
CA GLU A 138 -0.54 -0.10 3.66
C GLU A 138 -1.62 0.93 3.35
N VAL A 139 -2.18 0.90 2.13
CA VAL A 139 -3.28 1.80 1.74
C VAL A 139 -4.53 1.59 2.61
N ILE A 140 -4.91 0.33 2.88
CA ILE A 140 -6.04 0.00 3.76
C ILE A 140 -5.81 0.54 5.17
N LYS A 141 -4.61 0.31 5.72
CA LYS A 141 -4.23 0.77 7.07
C LYS A 141 -4.29 2.28 7.18
N GLU A 142 -3.71 3.02 6.24
CA GLU A 142 -3.75 4.48 6.20
C GLU A 142 -5.18 5.01 6.09
N GLU A 143 -6.00 4.40 5.24
CA GLU A 143 -7.38 4.83 5.03
C GLU A 143 -8.25 4.56 6.28
N ILE A 144 -8.08 3.42 6.96
CA ILE A 144 -8.76 3.14 8.25
C ILE A 144 -8.33 4.17 9.29
N GLN A 145 -7.04 4.44 9.45
CA GLN A 145 -6.55 5.44 10.41
C GLN A 145 -7.17 6.82 10.15
N LYS A 146 -7.26 7.22 8.88
CA LYS A 146 -7.90 8.47 8.46
C LYS A 146 -9.39 8.48 8.79
N MET A 147 -10.13 7.42 8.45
CA MET A 147 -11.55 7.30 8.77
C MET A 147 -11.81 7.39 10.28
N VAL A 148 -11.01 6.72 11.09
CA VAL A 148 -11.12 6.76 12.55
C VAL A 148 -10.88 8.17 13.09
N ARG A 149 -9.79 8.83 12.65
CA ARG A 149 -9.47 10.22 13.01
C ARG A 149 -10.63 11.16 12.68
N ASP A 150 -11.18 11.04 11.48
CA ASP A 150 -12.23 11.93 11.01
C ASP A 150 -13.55 11.69 11.76
N GLN A 151 -13.88 10.44 12.11
CA GLN A 151 -15.05 10.16 12.94
C GLN A 151 -14.90 10.66 14.38
N ILE A 152 -13.74 10.45 15.01
CA ILE A 152 -13.47 10.94 16.37
C ILE A 152 -13.58 12.47 16.45
N LYS A 153 -13.06 13.19 15.45
CA LYS A 153 -13.18 14.66 15.39
C LYS A 153 -14.62 15.16 15.34
N ASN A 154 -15.53 14.35 14.82
CA ASN A 154 -16.94 14.69 14.67
C ASN A 154 -17.82 14.19 15.82
N LEU A 155 -17.24 13.60 16.87
CA LEU A 155 -17.98 13.18 18.05
C LEU A 155 -18.45 14.38 18.88
N PRO A 156 -19.62 14.31 19.54
CA PRO A 156 -20.09 15.36 20.44
C PRO A 156 -19.12 15.67 21.58
N ILE A 157 -18.39 14.64 22.05
CA ILE A 157 -17.39 14.74 23.14
C ILE A 157 -16.01 15.17 22.65
N ALA A 158 -15.83 15.45 21.35
CA ALA A 158 -14.51 15.68 20.78
C ALA A 158 -13.75 16.83 21.45
N ASP A 159 -14.44 17.90 21.88
CA ASP A 159 -13.80 19.04 22.55
C ASP A 159 -13.37 18.72 23.99
N GLU A 160 -13.94 17.69 24.61
CA GLU A 160 -13.59 17.23 25.97
C GLU A 160 -12.37 16.30 25.96
N LEU A 161 -12.04 15.71 24.81
CA LEU A 161 -10.93 14.78 24.67
C LEU A 161 -9.60 15.51 24.42
N SER A 162 -8.59 15.18 25.23
CA SER A 162 -7.22 15.64 25.00
C SER A 162 -6.68 15.12 23.66
N LYS A 163 -5.72 15.83 23.06
CA LYS A 163 -5.04 15.38 21.84
C LYS A 163 -4.48 13.96 22.01
N GLN A 164 -3.87 13.72 23.17
CA GLN A 164 -3.37 12.41 23.53
C GLN A 164 -4.48 11.36 23.43
N LYS A 165 -5.59 11.47 24.19
CA LYS A 165 -6.68 10.48 24.17
C LYS A 165 -7.24 10.21 22.77
N LYS A 166 -7.31 11.23 21.89
CA LYS A 166 -7.70 11.05 20.49
C LYS A 166 -6.69 10.20 19.72
N ASP A 167 -5.40 10.47 19.85
CA ASP A 167 -4.33 9.72 19.18
C ASP A 167 -4.28 8.25 19.67
N GLU A 168 -4.55 7.99 20.95
CA GLU A 168 -4.62 6.62 21.51
C GLU A 168 -5.83 5.85 20.96
N ALA A 169 -7.00 6.49 20.96
CA ALA A 169 -8.22 5.89 20.42
C ALA A 169 -8.05 5.53 18.93
N VAL A 170 -7.45 6.42 18.14
CA VAL A 170 -7.13 6.13 16.74
C VAL A 170 -6.28 4.87 16.61
N THR A 171 -5.25 4.75 17.44
CA THR A 171 -4.30 3.63 17.40
C THR A 171 -4.99 2.32 17.76
N ILE A 172 -5.70 2.28 18.88
CA ILE A 172 -6.35 1.06 19.38
C ILE A 172 -7.45 0.60 18.43
N ILE A 173 -8.31 1.52 17.99
CA ILE A 173 -9.42 1.18 17.10
C ILE A 173 -8.87 0.70 15.75
N THR A 174 -7.86 1.37 15.20
CA THR A 174 -7.22 0.93 13.95
C THR A 174 -6.62 -0.46 14.11
N SER A 175 -5.83 -0.68 15.17
CA SER A 175 -5.14 -1.96 15.39
C SER A 175 -6.15 -3.11 15.56
N GLY A 176 -7.20 -2.91 16.36
CA GLY A 176 -8.25 -3.92 16.53
C GLY A 176 -9.04 -4.21 15.24
N ILE A 177 -9.21 -3.22 14.36
CA ILE A 177 -9.81 -3.44 13.03
C ILE A 177 -8.88 -4.26 12.14
N ILE A 178 -7.58 -3.90 12.08
CA ILE A 178 -6.59 -4.61 11.27
C ILE A 178 -6.43 -6.06 11.74
N GLU A 179 -6.27 -6.29 13.05
CA GLU A 179 -6.19 -7.62 13.63
C GLU A 179 -7.41 -8.49 13.28
N TYR A 180 -8.62 -7.90 13.32
CA TYR A 180 -9.82 -8.61 12.88
C TYR A 180 -9.78 -8.96 11.39
N MET A 181 -9.32 -8.03 10.54
CA MET A 181 -9.20 -8.26 9.10
C MET A 181 -8.15 -9.33 8.77
N ASP A 182 -7.04 -9.36 9.52
CA ASP A 182 -6.02 -10.41 9.48
C ASP A 182 -6.60 -11.79 9.75
N VAL A 183 -7.33 -11.93 10.87
CA VAL A 183 -7.95 -13.20 11.25
C VAL A 183 -9.04 -13.63 10.26
N ALA A 184 -9.79 -12.67 9.70
CA ALA A 184 -10.88 -12.96 8.77
C ALA A 184 -10.40 -13.17 7.31
N GLY A 185 -9.16 -12.84 6.98
CA GLY A 185 -8.63 -12.84 5.62
C GLY A 185 -9.31 -11.82 4.70
N GLU A 186 -9.79 -10.71 5.25
CA GLU A 186 -10.63 -9.72 4.54
C GLU A 186 -9.87 -8.47 4.10
N PHE A 187 -8.75 -8.64 3.40
CA PHE A 187 -8.00 -7.50 2.85
C PHE A 187 -8.32 -7.24 1.40
N ASN A 188 -9.31 -6.38 1.19
CA ASN A 188 -9.61 -5.87 -0.12
C ASN A 188 -10.13 -4.44 -0.03
N TYR A 189 -9.41 -3.50 -0.63
CA TYR A 189 -9.77 -2.09 -0.61
C TYR A 189 -11.12 -1.82 -1.30
N GLU A 190 -11.53 -2.68 -2.22
CA GLU A 190 -12.85 -2.59 -2.88
C GLU A 190 -14.01 -2.75 -1.89
N LYS A 191 -13.78 -3.40 -0.72
CA LYS A 191 -14.74 -3.49 0.40
C LYS A 191 -14.72 -2.27 1.33
N LYS A 192 -14.29 -1.10 0.86
CA LYS A 192 -14.19 0.12 1.67
C LYS A 192 -15.49 0.54 2.37
N ASP A 193 -16.65 0.18 1.85
CA ASP A 193 -17.92 0.45 2.53
C ASP A 193 -18.12 -0.40 3.79
N ASP A 194 -17.57 -1.62 3.81
CA ASP A 194 -17.57 -2.48 4.99
C ASP A 194 -16.54 -1.99 6.02
N MET A 195 -15.38 -1.49 5.56
CA MET A 195 -14.42 -0.81 6.43
C MET A 195 -15.07 0.38 7.17
N ILE A 196 -15.86 1.20 6.46
CA ILE A 196 -16.59 2.31 7.08
C ILE A 196 -17.55 1.84 8.19
N LYS A 197 -18.26 0.71 7.97
CA LYS A 197 -19.16 0.13 8.98
C LYS A 197 -18.39 -0.39 10.18
N MET A 198 -17.25 -1.03 9.96
CA MET A 198 -16.38 -1.52 11.04
C MET A 198 -15.85 -0.37 11.88
N VAL A 199 -15.33 0.69 11.25
CA VAL A 199 -14.85 1.90 11.95
C VAL A 199 -15.94 2.48 12.84
N LYS A 200 -17.16 2.67 12.31
CA LYS A 200 -18.29 3.18 13.11
C LYS A 200 -18.57 2.29 14.32
N ARG A 201 -18.67 0.98 14.07
CA ARG A 201 -18.99 0.00 15.12
C ARG A 201 -17.94 -0.02 16.23
N GLU A 202 -16.66 0.07 15.90
CA GLU A 202 -15.60 0.04 16.91
C GLU A 202 -15.49 1.38 17.66
N ILE A 203 -15.75 2.51 17.00
CA ILE A 203 -15.86 3.82 17.69
C ILE A 203 -17.05 3.84 18.66
N ASP A 204 -18.22 3.33 18.25
CA ASP A 204 -19.43 3.30 19.09
C ASP A 204 -19.26 2.47 20.37
N LYS A 205 -18.36 1.48 20.35
CA LYS A 205 -18.03 0.63 21.50
C LYS A 205 -16.88 1.18 22.35
N TYR A 206 -16.10 2.10 21.81
CA TYR A 206 -14.86 2.53 22.45
C TYR A 206 -15.14 3.46 23.63
N ASP A 207 -14.66 3.08 24.81
CA ASP A 207 -14.73 3.93 25.99
C ASP A 207 -13.53 4.90 25.99
N PHE A 208 -13.80 6.15 25.60
CA PHE A 208 -12.78 7.20 25.53
C PHE A 208 -12.26 7.66 26.91
N PHE A 209 -13.00 7.38 27.98
CA PHE A 209 -12.65 7.81 29.33
C PHE A 209 -12.01 6.69 30.15
N ALA A 210 -12.15 5.43 29.72
CA ALA A 210 -11.36 4.32 30.24
C ALA A 210 -9.87 4.47 29.91
N ASP A 211 -9.02 3.81 30.70
CA ASP A 211 -7.61 3.69 30.39
C ASP A 211 -7.40 2.65 29.29
N SER A 212 -6.79 3.12 28.21
CA SER A 212 -6.43 2.38 27.02
C SER A 212 -5.39 1.29 27.34
N ASN A 213 -5.74 0.02 27.11
CA ASN A 213 -4.83 -1.12 27.30
C ASN A 213 -4.40 -1.69 25.95
N PHE A 214 -3.10 -1.61 25.66
CA PHE A 214 -2.44 -2.10 24.46
C PHE A 214 -1.98 -3.56 24.64
N GLU A 215 -1.72 -4.28 23.55
CA GLU A 215 -1.19 -5.66 23.62
C GLU A 215 0.15 -5.68 24.37
N ASP A 216 0.23 -6.44 25.47
CA ASP A 216 1.40 -6.47 26.36
C ASP A 216 2.36 -7.63 26.07
N ARG A 217 2.10 -8.41 25.00
CA ARG A 217 2.99 -9.45 24.46
C ARG A 217 4.33 -8.86 24.03
N TYR A 218 4.31 -7.68 23.41
CA TYR A 218 5.49 -6.97 22.93
C TYR A 218 5.87 -5.82 23.87
N LEU A 219 7.18 -5.53 23.97
CA LEU A 219 7.72 -4.51 24.87
C LEU A 219 7.09 -3.13 24.63
N VAL A 220 6.86 -2.75 23.36
CA VAL A 220 6.29 -1.44 23.02
C VAL A 220 4.91 -1.24 23.64
N GLY A 221 4.00 -2.22 23.51
CA GLY A 221 2.65 -2.14 24.08
C GLY A 221 2.67 -2.21 25.60
N LYS A 222 3.54 -3.05 26.18
CA LYS A 222 3.74 -3.11 27.64
C LYS A 222 4.23 -1.78 28.21
N LEU A 223 5.17 -1.11 27.55
CA LEU A 223 5.64 0.22 27.94
C LEU A 223 4.52 1.26 27.79
N ILE A 224 3.74 1.25 26.72
CA ILE A 224 2.61 2.17 26.56
C ILE A 224 1.61 2.04 27.72
N ASN A 225 1.34 0.81 28.17
CA ASN A 225 0.45 0.55 29.31
C ASN A 225 1.06 1.02 30.64
N ILE A 226 2.35 0.76 30.87
CA ILE A 226 3.05 1.22 32.07
C ILE A 226 3.05 2.74 32.15
N LEU A 227 3.40 3.41 31.04
CA LEU A 227 3.48 4.86 30.96
C LEU A 227 2.11 5.55 31.01
N GLY A 228 1.02 4.81 30.87
CA GLY A 228 -0.35 5.31 31.05
C GLY A 228 -0.77 5.40 32.52
N ASP A 229 0.00 4.82 33.42
CA ASP A 229 -0.31 4.68 34.84
C ASP A 229 0.84 5.24 35.69
N GLN A 230 0.54 6.22 36.54
CA GLN A 230 1.55 6.92 37.34
C GLN A 230 2.24 5.99 38.35
N GLN A 231 1.50 5.03 38.92
CA GLN A 231 2.07 4.07 39.87
C GLN A 231 2.97 3.09 39.14
N LYS A 232 2.51 2.50 38.03
CA LYS A 232 3.33 1.56 37.25
C LYS A 232 4.57 2.21 36.67
N THR A 233 4.47 3.47 36.23
CA THR A 233 5.63 4.24 35.77
C THR A 233 6.63 4.44 36.91
N SER A 234 6.15 4.78 38.10
CA SER A 234 7.01 4.92 39.29
C SER A 234 7.70 3.60 39.64
N GLU A 235 7.00 2.46 39.54
CA GLU A 235 7.55 1.13 39.77
C GLU A 235 8.62 0.75 38.73
N LEU A 236 8.39 1.06 37.45
CA LEU A 236 9.39 0.87 36.39
C LEU A 236 10.66 1.70 36.66
N ILE A 237 10.50 2.97 37.02
CA ILE A 237 11.64 3.84 37.35
C ILE A 237 12.36 3.32 38.59
N ASN A 238 11.64 2.79 39.58
CA ASN A 238 12.26 2.13 40.73
C ASN A 238 13.12 0.93 40.33
N HIS A 239 12.60 0.02 39.51
CA HIS A 239 13.38 -1.11 39.02
C HIS A 239 14.62 -0.66 38.24
N LEU A 240 14.49 0.34 37.36
CA LEU A 240 15.63 0.89 36.62
C LEU A 240 16.65 1.57 37.56
N SER A 241 16.19 2.29 38.57
CA SER A 241 17.06 2.95 39.55
C SER A 241 17.85 1.93 40.37
N GLU A 242 17.18 0.86 40.81
CA GLU A 242 17.82 -0.23 41.54
C GLU A 242 18.86 -0.93 40.66
N GLU A 243 18.52 -1.27 39.42
CA GLU A 243 19.42 -1.97 38.50
C GLU A 243 20.63 -1.11 38.07
N LEU A 244 20.43 0.18 37.83
CA LEU A 244 21.48 1.06 37.29
C LEU A 244 22.32 1.74 38.37
N THR A 245 21.80 1.88 39.59
CA THR A 245 22.44 2.70 40.64
C THR A 245 22.53 2.02 42.00
N ASP A 246 21.99 0.81 42.16
CA ASP A 246 21.84 0.11 43.45
C ASP A 246 21.06 0.92 44.49
N ARG A 247 20.16 1.81 44.04
CA ARG A 247 19.36 2.69 44.92
C ARG A 247 17.90 2.69 44.52
N PRO A 248 16.97 2.59 45.49
CA PRO A 248 15.55 2.71 45.20
C PRO A 248 15.18 4.15 44.84
N PHE A 249 14.20 4.29 43.97
CA PHE A 249 13.55 5.55 43.61
C PHE A 249 12.20 5.67 44.30
N THR A 250 11.86 6.88 44.78
CA THR A 250 10.54 7.15 45.37
C THR A 250 9.94 8.40 44.76
N GLY A 251 8.76 8.31 44.14
CA GLY A 251 8.03 9.50 43.67
C GLY A 251 7.48 10.39 44.78
N LEU A 252 7.42 9.89 46.03
CA LEU A 252 6.78 10.53 47.19
C LEU A 252 7.52 11.76 47.75
N PHE A 253 8.83 11.90 47.52
CA PHE A 253 9.66 12.96 48.12
C PHE A 253 10.49 13.74 47.07
N GLY A 254 9.88 13.99 45.91
CA GLY A 254 10.54 14.52 44.72
C GLY A 254 10.91 13.40 43.76
N GLY A 255 10.70 13.63 42.46
CA GLY A 255 10.81 12.61 41.41
C GLY A 255 9.55 12.47 40.55
N GLU A 256 8.43 13.08 40.95
CA GLU A 256 7.22 13.15 40.13
C GLU A 256 7.50 13.79 38.76
N GLU A 257 8.35 14.82 38.71
CA GLU A 257 8.83 15.44 37.48
C GLU A 257 9.53 14.43 36.54
N LEU A 258 10.29 13.47 37.10
CA LEU A 258 10.93 12.40 36.31
C LEU A 258 9.89 11.41 35.80
N VAL A 259 8.89 11.07 36.61
CA VAL A 259 7.76 10.22 36.21
C VAL A 259 7.00 10.88 35.06
N GLU A 260 6.57 12.13 35.22
CA GLU A 260 5.88 12.92 34.18
C GLU A 260 6.73 13.02 32.91
N THR A 261 8.03 13.31 33.06
CA THR A 261 8.97 13.39 31.92
C THR A 261 9.04 12.08 31.17
N ILE A 262 9.14 10.94 31.86
CA ILE A 262 9.19 9.62 31.20
C ILE A 262 7.85 9.29 30.55
N GLN A 263 6.72 9.66 31.16
CA GLN A 263 5.39 9.48 30.56
C GLN A 263 5.21 10.28 29.26
N THR A 264 5.96 11.35 29.03
CA THR A 264 5.94 12.07 27.74
C THR A 264 6.41 11.22 26.55
N LEU A 265 7.08 10.08 26.79
CA LEU A 265 7.43 9.12 25.75
C LEU A 265 6.22 8.34 25.23
N ARG A 266 5.13 8.25 26.00
CA ARG A 266 3.96 7.44 25.67
C ARG A 266 3.36 7.77 24.29
N PRO A 267 3.10 9.04 23.92
CA PRO A 267 2.59 9.37 22.59
C PRO A 267 3.56 8.97 21.46
N ALA A 268 4.87 9.05 21.70
CA ALA A 268 5.88 8.64 20.72
C ALA A 268 5.89 7.13 20.52
N LEU A 269 5.74 6.35 21.60
CA LEU A 269 5.62 4.89 21.53
C LEU A 269 4.33 4.45 20.84
N ILE A 270 3.22 5.15 21.08
CA ILE A 270 1.95 4.90 20.38
C ILE A 270 2.12 5.17 18.87
N ASN A 271 2.76 6.29 18.50
CA ASN A 271 3.06 6.56 17.10
C ASN A 271 4.00 5.52 16.48
N LEU A 272 4.99 5.04 17.25
CA LEU A 272 5.89 3.97 16.84
C LEU A 272 5.13 2.68 16.57
N SER A 273 4.22 2.27 17.47
CA SER A 273 3.40 1.08 17.30
C SER A 273 2.49 1.13 16.05
N ASN A 274 2.07 2.33 15.62
CA ASN A 274 1.29 2.49 14.38
C ASN A 274 2.11 2.26 13.11
N LYS A 275 3.43 2.47 13.16
CA LYS A 275 4.29 2.42 11.97
C LYS A 275 4.88 1.05 11.70
N ILE A 276 4.94 0.21 12.73
CA ILE A 276 5.63 -1.08 12.67
C ILE A 276 4.60 -2.19 12.45
N SER A 277 4.90 -3.14 11.56
CA SER A 277 4.06 -4.33 11.37
C SER A 277 4.28 -5.37 12.47
N ALA A 278 3.37 -6.34 12.61
CA ALA A 278 3.54 -7.45 13.56
C ALA A 278 4.85 -8.23 13.29
N ASP A 279 5.17 -8.48 12.01
CA ASP A 279 6.40 -9.17 11.60
C ASP A 279 7.66 -8.40 12.02
N GLN A 280 7.66 -7.09 11.83
CA GLN A 280 8.77 -6.22 12.25
C GLN A 280 8.93 -6.16 13.78
N LEU A 281 7.84 -6.32 14.54
CA LEU A 281 7.90 -6.45 16.00
C LEU A 281 8.48 -7.80 16.41
N GLU A 282 8.16 -8.89 15.70
CA GLU A 282 8.78 -10.20 15.95
C GLU A 282 10.29 -10.17 15.70
N ASP A 283 10.75 -9.43 14.68
CA ASP A 283 12.20 -9.27 14.39
C ASP A 283 12.99 -8.63 15.54
N TRP A 284 12.35 -7.87 16.44
CA TRP A 284 13.02 -7.26 17.59
C TRP A 284 13.40 -8.28 18.66
N PHE A 285 12.74 -9.44 18.64
CA PHE A 285 13.00 -10.54 19.54
C PHE A 285 13.77 -11.58 18.72
N GLU A 286 15.06 -11.32 18.48
CA GLU A 286 15.98 -12.24 17.81
C GLU A 286 15.74 -13.69 18.28
N LYS A 287 15.66 -14.61 17.31
CA LYS A 287 15.71 -16.05 17.54
C LYS A 287 17.11 -16.50 17.92
#